data_AF-A0A536KFM7-F1
#
_entry.id   AF-A0A536KFM7-F1
#
_cell.length_a   1.000
_cell.length_b   1.000
_cell.length_c   1.000
_cell.angle_alpha   90.00
_cell.angle_beta   90.00
_cell.angle_gamma   90.00
#
_symmetry.space_group_name_H-M   'P 1'
#
loop_
_entity.id
_entity.type
_entity.pdbx_description
1 polymer ?
#
loop_
_entity_poly.entity_id
_entity_poly.type
_entity_poly.pdbx_seq_one_letter_code
_entity_poly.pdbx_strand_id
1 'polypeptide(L)'
;MRPASCWRRTRSSPPIRRASSSRRRSSSSSGRQFTPELWLRLGMKVLVTGGTGLLGARLVPRLAAAGHQVRVMTHSGRKVVGAGSITGDLLTGAGVAEAVAGAECVVHLASSPRAETQKVDVLGTQGLVEMARRASVPHLVYVSIVGVDRVPYAYYKAKLAAEKAVQAGAVPWTILRATQFFSYIDILLRDRAEVPVMVVPKGWRLQPVDSGEVAAKVMECVLTGARGMLPEFGGPEVTTSELLAQAWKAAHAVHRPLVALPFPGRVSRALGKGGATCPDNRFGRISWTQWMAGARG
;
A
#
# COMPACT_ATOMS: atom_id res chain seq x y z
N MET A 1 -50.20 63.31 39.54
CA MET A 1 -50.11 64.15 38.33
C MET A 1 -50.22 63.25 37.09
N ARG A 2 -51.26 63.48 36.29
CA ARG A 2 -51.58 62.87 34.96
C ARG A 2 -50.97 63.75 33.84
N PRO A 3 -51.16 63.45 32.53
CA PRO A 3 -51.11 62.18 31.77
C PRO A 3 -50.32 62.37 30.43
N ALA A 4 -50.13 61.36 29.57
CA ALA A 4 -50.94 61.05 28.37
C ALA A 4 -50.08 60.11 27.47
N SER A 5 -50.52 59.20 26.61
CA SER A 5 -51.82 58.81 26.02
C SER A 5 -51.59 57.41 25.40
N CYS A 6 -52.33 56.36 25.76
CA CYS A 6 -53.51 55.81 25.08
C CYS A 6 -53.40 55.69 23.55
N TRP A 7 -53.48 54.47 23.00
CA TRP A 7 -54.58 54.00 22.13
C TRP A 7 -54.44 52.48 21.85
N ARG A 8 -55.47 51.71 22.23
CA ARG A 8 -55.74 50.35 21.74
C ARG A 8 -56.41 50.45 20.37
N ARG A 9 -56.12 49.52 19.46
CA ARG A 9 -57.12 48.94 18.54
C ARG A 9 -56.70 47.55 18.05
N THR A 10 -57.73 46.73 17.89
CA THR A 10 -57.80 45.29 17.61
C THR A 10 -57.87 44.95 16.12
N ARG A 11 -57.70 43.65 15.81
CA ARG A 11 -58.03 42.92 14.54
C ARG A 11 -56.99 43.15 13.45
N SER A 12 -56.58 42.19 12.62
CA SER A 12 -57.16 40.90 12.23
C SER A 12 -56.09 40.11 11.46
N SER A 13 -56.09 38.79 11.62
CA SER A 13 -55.27 37.84 10.86
C SER A 13 -55.47 37.99 9.34
N PRO A 14 -54.42 37.93 8.51
CA PRO A 14 -54.56 37.71 7.08
C PRO A 14 -54.73 36.21 6.76
N PRO A 15 -55.37 35.86 5.63
CA PRO A 15 -55.76 34.50 5.33
C PRO A 15 -54.60 33.63 4.84
N ILE A 16 -54.68 32.36 5.23
CA ILE A 16 -53.90 31.23 4.72
C ILE A 16 -54.11 31.13 3.20
N ARG A 17 -53.13 31.57 2.41
CA ARG A 17 -53.04 31.21 0.99
C ARG A 17 -52.40 29.83 0.87
N ARG A 18 -53.21 28.85 0.51
CA ARG A 18 -52.75 27.55 -0.03
C ARG A 18 -51.95 27.81 -1.30
N ALA A 19 -50.63 27.64 -1.22
CA ALA A 19 -49.77 27.53 -2.39
C ALA A 19 -49.56 26.06 -2.71
N SER A 20 -49.94 25.73 -3.94
CA SER A 20 -49.86 24.46 -4.65
C SER A 20 -48.56 23.70 -4.43
N SER A 21 -48.71 22.39 -4.26
CA SER A 21 -47.68 21.36 -4.29
C SER A 21 -46.87 21.39 -5.59
N SER A 22 -45.77 22.13 -5.64
CA SER A 22 -44.70 21.86 -6.60
C SER A 22 -43.75 20.83 -5.98
N ARG A 23 -43.94 19.56 -6.34
CA ARG A 23 -42.95 18.50 -6.09
C ARG A 23 -41.61 18.95 -6.70
N ARG A 24 -40.70 19.49 -5.87
CA ARG A 24 -39.29 19.52 -6.20
C ARG A 24 -38.84 18.07 -6.25
N ARG A 25 -38.68 17.53 -7.47
CA ARG A 25 -37.88 16.33 -7.70
C ARG A 25 -36.47 16.65 -7.24
N SER A 26 -36.15 16.27 -6.01
CA SER A 26 -34.76 16.09 -5.61
C SER A 26 -34.20 14.97 -6.49
N SER A 27 -33.44 15.34 -7.51
CA SER A 27 -32.56 14.41 -8.21
C SER A 27 -31.49 13.97 -7.22
N SER A 28 -31.81 12.94 -6.42
CA SER A 28 -30.79 12.17 -5.74
C SER A 28 -29.94 11.53 -6.83
N SER A 29 -28.76 12.08 -7.08
CA SER A 29 -27.69 11.34 -7.72
C SER A 29 -27.39 10.15 -6.80
N SER A 30 -28.07 9.04 -7.08
CA SER A 30 -27.79 7.75 -6.47
C SER A 30 -26.38 7.35 -6.93
N GLY A 31 -25.37 7.83 -6.21
CA GLY A 31 -24.05 7.21 -6.23
C GLY A 31 -24.29 5.74 -5.92
N ARG A 32 -24.11 4.87 -6.92
CA ARG A 32 -24.26 3.43 -6.75
C ARG A 32 -23.30 3.04 -5.63
N GLN A 33 -23.84 2.77 -4.44
CA GLN A 33 -23.11 2.05 -3.41
C GLN A 33 -23.00 0.63 -3.94
N PHE A 34 -21.91 0.34 -4.64
CA PHE A 34 -21.62 -0.99 -5.11
C PHE A 34 -21.24 -1.85 -3.91
N THR A 35 -21.99 -2.93 -3.67
CA THR A 35 -21.77 -3.84 -2.56
C THR A 35 -20.64 -4.83 -2.88
N PRO A 36 -19.86 -5.30 -1.89
CA PRO A 36 -18.82 -6.32 -2.07
C PRO A 36 -19.33 -7.61 -2.74
N GLU A 37 -20.61 -7.93 -2.56
CA GLU A 37 -21.25 -9.12 -3.14
C GLU A 37 -21.36 -9.08 -4.66
N LEU A 38 -21.49 -7.89 -5.25
CA LEU A 38 -21.53 -7.71 -6.71
C LEU A 38 -20.13 -7.84 -7.32
N TRP A 39 -19.08 -7.49 -6.57
CA TRP A 39 -17.67 -7.52 -6.97
C TRP A 39 -17.10 -8.93 -6.97
N LEU A 40 -17.65 -9.81 -6.13
CA LEU A 40 -17.40 -11.24 -6.16
C LEU A 40 -18.08 -11.94 -7.35
N ARG A 41 -19.18 -11.39 -7.88
CA ARG A 41 -19.92 -11.94 -9.02
C ARG A 41 -19.48 -11.42 -10.38
N LEU A 42 -18.87 -10.24 -10.43
CA LEU A 42 -18.33 -9.60 -11.63
C LEU A 42 -16.93 -9.10 -11.29
N GLY A 43 -15.89 -9.82 -11.74
CA GLY A 43 -14.51 -9.48 -11.40
C GLY A 43 -14.13 -8.05 -11.78
N MET A 44 -13.44 -7.37 -10.86
CA MET A 44 -13.02 -5.97 -10.97
C MET A 44 -11.91 -5.72 -12.00
N LYS A 45 -11.84 -4.50 -12.53
CA LYS A 45 -10.70 -3.97 -13.28
C LYS A 45 -9.63 -3.41 -12.34
N VAL A 46 -8.54 -4.15 -12.16
CA VAL A 46 -7.46 -3.79 -11.23
C VAL A 46 -6.21 -3.38 -12.01
N LEU A 47 -5.77 -2.13 -11.82
CA LEU A 47 -4.45 -1.71 -12.27
C LEU A 47 -3.42 -2.04 -11.18
N VAL A 48 -2.35 -2.75 -11.54
CA VAL A 48 -1.22 -3.02 -10.64
C VAL A 48 0.04 -2.35 -11.20
N THR A 49 0.62 -1.43 -10.42
CA THR A 49 1.98 -0.93 -10.70
C THR A 49 2.99 -1.76 -9.90
N GLY A 50 4.19 -1.99 -10.44
CA GLY A 50 5.17 -2.88 -9.79
C GLY A 50 4.72 -4.35 -9.77
N GLY A 51 3.82 -4.75 -10.68
CA GLY A 51 3.26 -6.10 -10.76
C GLY A 51 4.30 -7.19 -11.08
N THR A 52 5.49 -6.82 -11.57
CA THR A 52 6.62 -7.72 -11.81
C THR A 52 7.60 -7.80 -10.63
N GLY A 53 7.41 -6.98 -9.59
CA GLY A 53 8.26 -6.96 -8.40
C GLY A 53 7.93 -8.07 -7.40
N LEU A 54 8.63 -8.08 -6.26
CA LEU A 54 8.55 -9.15 -5.25
C LEU A 54 7.13 -9.42 -4.75
N LEU A 55 6.37 -8.37 -4.45
CA LEU A 55 4.98 -8.48 -4.01
C LEU A 55 4.01 -8.62 -5.20
N GLY A 56 4.25 -7.88 -6.28
CA GLY A 56 3.41 -7.91 -7.48
C GLY A 56 3.33 -9.30 -8.11
N ALA A 57 4.46 -10.01 -8.20
CA ALA A 57 4.54 -11.36 -8.75
C ALA A 57 3.74 -12.39 -7.93
N ARG A 58 3.46 -12.08 -6.66
CA ARG A 58 2.57 -12.87 -5.80
C ARG A 58 1.11 -12.43 -5.93
N LEU A 59 0.86 -11.13 -6.01
CA LEU A 59 -0.49 -10.58 -6.06
C LEU A 59 -1.20 -10.82 -7.41
N VAL A 60 -0.52 -10.58 -8.53
CA VAL A 60 -1.13 -10.60 -9.87
C VAL A 60 -1.79 -11.95 -10.19
N PRO A 61 -1.13 -13.11 -10.01
CA PRO A 61 -1.77 -14.40 -10.26
C PRO A 61 -2.97 -14.66 -9.35
N ARG A 62 -2.94 -14.19 -8.10
CA ARG A 62 -4.07 -14.35 -7.15
C ARG A 62 -5.28 -13.55 -7.59
N LEU A 63 -5.08 -12.29 -7.99
CA LEU A 63 -6.16 -11.46 -8.51
C LEU A 63 -6.78 -12.06 -9.78
N ALA A 64 -5.94 -12.56 -10.70
CA ALA A 64 -6.40 -13.21 -11.92
C ALA A 64 -7.16 -14.50 -11.63
N ALA A 65 -6.65 -15.35 -10.74
CA ALA A 65 -7.32 -16.59 -10.33
C ALA A 65 -8.66 -16.34 -9.62
N ALA A 66 -8.82 -15.18 -8.97
CA ALA A 66 -10.08 -14.74 -8.39
C ALA A 66 -11.07 -14.14 -9.41
N GLY A 67 -10.74 -14.16 -10.71
CA GLY A 67 -11.60 -13.69 -11.80
C GLY A 67 -11.54 -12.19 -12.06
N HIS A 68 -10.61 -11.45 -11.44
CA HIS A 68 -10.45 -10.02 -11.69
C HIS A 68 -9.74 -9.77 -13.04
N GLN A 69 -10.12 -8.68 -13.71
CA GLN A 69 -9.47 -8.16 -14.90
C GLN A 69 -8.22 -7.38 -14.49
N VAL A 70 -7.08 -8.06 -14.40
CA VAL A 70 -5.82 -7.46 -13.98
C VAL A 70 -5.09 -6.83 -15.15
N ARG A 71 -4.71 -5.56 -15.02
CA ARG A 71 -3.80 -4.84 -15.92
C ARG A 71 -2.53 -4.49 -15.15
N VAL A 72 -1.37 -4.89 -15.66
CA VAL A 72 -0.07 -4.56 -15.05
C VAL A 72 0.63 -3.47 -15.84
N MET A 73 0.98 -2.37 -15.18
CA MET A 73 1.79 -1.32 -15.78
C MET A 73 3.27 -1.69 -15.74
N THR A 74 3.92 -1.66 -16.90
CA THR A 74 5.33 -2.02 -17.09
C THR A 74 6.05 -0.99 -17.95
N HIS A 75 7.34 -0.78 -17.75
CA HIS A 75 8.09 0.20 -18.56
C HIS A 75 8.28 -0.26 -20.02
N SER A 76 8.41 -1.57 -20.26
CA SER A 76 8.74 -2.14 -21.57
C SER A 76 7.54 -2.74 -22.31
N GLY A 77 6.32 -2.62 -21.77
CA GLY A 77 5.13 -3.28 -22.32
C GLY A 77 5.17 -4.81 -22.23
N ARG A 78 6.12 -5.39 -21.48
CA ARG A 78 6.32 -6.83 -21.35
C ARG A 78 5.01 -7.52 -20.95
N LYS A 79 4.64 -8.57 -21.69
CA LYS A 79 3.50 -9.43 -21.35
C LYS A 79 3.67 -10.02 -19.96
N VAL A 80 2.63 -9.94 -19.15
CA VAL A 80 2.57 -10.57 -17.83
C VAL A 80 1.63 -11.76 -17.92
N VAL A 81 2.11 -12.95 -17.53
CA VAL A 81 1.31 -14.16 -17.61
C VAL A 81 0.08 -14.04 -16.70
N GLY A 82 -1.10 -14.36 -17.23
CA GLY A 82 -2.36 -14.29 -16.49
C GLY A 82 -2.94 -12.89 -16.30
N ALA A 83 -2.36 -11.85 -16.91
CA ALA A 83 -2.86 -10.48 -16.83
C ALA A 83 -2.66 -9.72 -18.14
N GLY A 84 -3.43 -8.66 -18.36
CA GLY A 84 -3.11 -7.67 -19.38
C GLY A 84 -1.85 -6.89 -18.98
N SER A 85 -1.08 -6.42 -19.95
CA SER A 85 0.01 -5.45 -19.73
C SER A 85 -0.31 -4.12 -20.39
N ILE A 86 0.16 -3.03 -19.80
CA ILE A 86 0.17 -1.71 -20.42
C ILE A 86 1.52 -1.05 -20.20
N THR A 87 1.98 -0.31 -21.22
CA THR A 87 3.21 0.48 -21.11
C THR A 87 2.92 1.76 -20.34
N GLY A 88 3.73 2.04 -19.32
CA GLY A 88 3.68 3.30 -18.60
C GLY A 88 4.91 3.47 -17.71
N ASP A 89 5.24 4.73 -17.43
CA ASP A 89 6.42 5.12 -16.69
C ASP A 89 6.05 6.17 -15.64
N LEU A 90 6.27 5.82 -14.37
CA LEU A 90 6.02 6.71 -13.24
C LEU A 90 7.03 7.85 -13.14
N LEU A 91 8.22 7.69 -13.71
CA LEU A 91 9.27 8.71 -13.69
C LEU A 91 8.91 9.86 -14.62
N THR A 92 8.46 9.55 -15.84
CA THR A 92 8.12 10.53 -16.87
C THR A 92 6.63 10.88 -16.90
N GLY A 93 5.77 10.05 -16.32
CA GLY A 93 4.31 10.16 -16.38
C GLY A 93 3.71 9.62 -17.69
N ALA A 94 4.52 9.19 -18.64
CA ALA A 94 4.06 8.66 -19.92
C ALA A 94 3.23 7.39 -19.72
N GLY A 95 2.07 7.29 -20.39
CA GLY A 95 1.20 6.11 -20.34
C GLY A 95 0.40 5.94 -19.04
N VAL A 96 0.61 6.80 -18.03
CA VAL A 96 -0.05 6.65 -16.71
C VAL A 96 -1.56 6.92 -16.80
N ALA A 97 -1.97 7.91 -17.60
CA ALA A 97 -3.39 8.24 -17.80
C ALA A 97 -4.15 7.08 -18.46
N GLU A 98 -3.55 6.47 -19.49
CA GLU A 98 -4.07 5.31 -20.19
C GLU A 98 -4.11 4.08 -19.28
N ALA A 99 -3.10 3.92 -18.41
CA ALA A 99 -3.04 2.84 -17.45
C ALA A 99 -4.19 2.88 -16.45
N VAL A 100 -4.49 4.05 -15.88
CA VAL A 100 -5.57 4.23 -14.89
C VAL A 100 -6.96 4.26 -15.51
N ALA A 101 -7.08 4.47 -16.83
CA ALA A 101 -8.38 4.57 -17.49
C ALA A 101 -9.24 3.31 -17.28
N GLY A 102 -10.42 3.52 -16.70
CA GLY A 102 -11.40 2.47 -16.40
C GLY A 102 -11.02 1.52 -15.27
N ALA A 103 -9.97 1.80 -14.49
CA ALA A 103 -9.61 1.01 -13.33
C ALA A 103 -10.60 1.26 -12.18
N GLU A 104 -11.09 0.18 -11.59
CA GLU A 104 -11.96 0.20 -10.40
C GLU A 104 -11.13 0.16 -9.11
N CYS A 105 -9.90 -0.35 -9.18
CA CYS A 105 -8.92 -0.28 -8.12
C CYS A 105 -7.51 -0.12 -8.71
N VAL A 106 -6.69 0.76 -8.11
CA VAL A 106 -5.26 0.87 -8.37
C VAL A 106 -4.48 0.30 -7.20
N VAL A 107 -3.71 -0.75 -7.41
CA VAL A 107 -2.75 -1.28 -6.43
C VAL A 107 -1.35 -0.76 -6.78
N HIS A 108 -0.86 0.15 -5.95
CA HIS A 108 0.43 0.79 -6.16
C HIS A 108 1.54 0.08 -5.36
N LEU A 109 2.31 -0.77 -6.05
CA LEU A 109 3.44 -1.53 -5.47
C LEU A 109 4.79 -1.14 -6.07
N ALA A 110 4.82 -0.25 -7.06
CA ALA A 110 6.06 0.21 -7.67
C ALA A 110 6.90 0.97 -6.64
N SER A 111 8.21 0.70 -6.65
CA SER A 111 9.19 1.36 -5.81
C SER A 111 10.57 1.20 -6.42
N SER A 112 11.44 2.19 -6.23
CA SER A 112 12.81 2.14 -6.70
C SER A 112 13.79 2.37 -5.54
N PRO A 113 14.04 1.35 -4.70
CA PRO A 113 14.84 1.50 -3.48
C PRO A 113 16.33 1.72 -3.74
N ARG A 114 16.83 1.39 -4.94
CA ARG A 114 18.25 1.45 -5.29
C ARG A 114 18.60 2.63 -6.23
N ALA A 115 17.62 3.30 -6.84
CA ALA A 115 17.85 4.40 -7.77
C ALA A 115 16.64 5.34 -7.82
N GLU A 116 16.86 6.65 -7.95
CA GLU A 116 15.80 7.62 -8.24
C GLU A 116 14.59 7.62 -7.30
N THR A 117 14.75 7.17 -6.04
CA THR A 117 13.65 7.03 -5.07
C THR A 117 12.83 8.31 -4.93
N GLN A 118 13.49 9.48 -4.88
CA GLN A 118 12.79 10.77 -4.84
C GLN A 118 11.83 10.94 -6.04
N LYS A 119 12.30 10.61 -7.25
CA LYS A 119 11.52 10.83 -8.46
C LYS A 119 10.46 9.75 -8.66
N VAL A 120 10.82 8.47 -8.52
CA VAL A 120 9.90 7.36 -8.76
C VAL A 120 8.92 7.18 -7.61
N ASP A 121 9.39 7.13 -6.36
CA ASP A 121 8.51 6.89 -5.21
C ASP A 121 7.75 8.15 -4.78
N VAL A 122 8.30 9.37 -4.89
CA VAL A 122 7.55 10.57 -4.46
C VAL A 122 6.79 11.19 -5.63
N LEU A 123 7.50 11.67 -6.65
CA LEU A 123 6.87 12.37 -7.78
C LEU A 123 5.99 11.41 -8.61
N GLY A 124 6.46 10.17 -8.84
CA GLY A 124 5.69 9.16 -9.55
C GLY A 124 4.41 8.76 -8.83
N THR A 125 4.45 8.60 -7.50
CA THR A 125 3.23 8.38 -6.72
C THR A 125 2.27 9.57 -6.79
N GLN A 126 2.78 10.81 -6.70
CA GLN A 126 1.95 12.01 -6.85
C GLN A 126 1.27 12.08 -8.22
N GLY A 127 2.01 11.82 -9.29
CA GLY A 127 1.48 11.76 -10.66
C GLY A 127 0.41 10.67 -10.82
N LEU A 128 0.66 9.47 -10.28
CA LEU A 128 -0.31 8.37 -10.29
C LEU A 128 -1.60 8.74 -9.54
N VAL A 129 -1.49 9.33 -8.35
CA VAL A 129 -2.66 9.76 -7.55
C VAL A 129 -3.47 10.80 -8.31
N GLU A 130 -2.82 11.78 -8.95
CA GLU A 130 -3.50 12.80 -9.74
C GLU A 130 -4.20 12.22 -10.98
N MET A 131 -3.56 11.28 -11.70
CA MET A 131 -4.20 10.60 -12.82
C MET A 131 -5.36 9.72 -12.38
N ALA A 132 -5.20 8.97 -11.29
CA ALA A 132 -6.27 8.16 -10.71
C ALA A 132 -7.47 9.03 -10.29
N ARG A 133 -7.21 10.22 -9.73
CA ARG A 133 -8.24 11.21 -9.39
C ARG A 133 -9.01 11.66 -10.63
N ARG A 134 -8.30 12.06 -11.70
CA ARG A 134 -8.93 12.49 -12.97
C ARG A 134 -9.77 11.39 -13.60
N ALA A 135 -9.31 10.15 -13.52
CA ALA A 135 -10.03 8.97 -13.99
C ALA A 135 -11.16 8.52 -13.04
N SER A 136 -11.40 9.22 -11.92
CA SER A 136 -12.41 8.88 -10.91
C SER A 136 -12.26 7.44 -10.38
N VAL A 137 -11.01 6.99 -10.21
CA VAL A 137 -10.71 5.67 -9.63
C VAL A 137 -11.36 5.57 -8.24
N PRO A 138 -12.19 4.55 -7.97
CA PRO A 138 -12.88 4.40 -6.69
C PRO A 138 -11.96 4.10 -5.51
N HIS A 139 -10.84 3.41 -5.75
CA HIS A 139 -9.97 2.92 -4.69
C HIS A 139 -8.50 2.84 -5.09
N LEU A 140 -7.62 3.35 -4.22
CA LEU A 140 -6.17 3.19 -4.31
C LEU A 140 -5.63 2.42 -3.10
N VAL A 141 -4.98 1.29 -3.35
CA VAL A 141 -4.25 0.51 -2.34
C VAL A 141 -2.75 0.82 -2.45
N TYR A 142 -2.14 1.27 -1.36
CA TYR A 142 -0.70 1.54 -1.30
C TYR A 142 -0.03 0.69 -0.24
N VAL A 143 1.09 0.05 -0.60
CA VAL A 143 1.91 -0.73 0.33
C VAL A 143 3.12 0.10 0.75
N SER A 144 3.12 0.47 2.03
CA SER A 144 4.17 1.21 2.73
C SER A 144 4.99 0.26 3.61
N ILE A 145 5.87 0.80 4.45
CA ILE A 145 6.83 0.03 5.24
C ILE A 145 6.60 0.28 6.74
N VAL A 146 6.66 -0.77 7.54
CA VAL A 146 6.63 -0.65 9.00
C VAL A 146 7.83 0.16 9.50
N GLY A 147 7.56 1.19 10.31
CA GLY A 147 8.61 2.06 10.85
C GLY A 147 9.12 3.14 9.90
N VAL A 148 8.42 3.40 8.79
CA VAL A 148 8.77 4.42 7.79
C VAL A 148 8.88 5.85 8.37
N ASP A 149 8.22 6.10 9.49
CA ASP A 149 8.23 7.32 10.29
C ASP A 149 9.14 7.24 11.54
N ARG A 150 9.62 6.04 11.90
CA ARG A 150 10.44 5.79 13.10
C ARG A 150 11.93 5.67 12.81
N VAL A 151 12.29 5.09 11.66
CA VAL A 151 13.69 4.84 11.28
C VAL A 151 14.16 5.94 10.34
N PRO A 152 15.23 6.70 10.67
CA PRO A 152 15.67 7.86 9.91
C PRO A 152 16.48 7.49 8.65
N TYR A 153 15.99 6.53 7.88
CA TYR A 153 16.60 6.04 6.65
C TYR A 153 16.08 6.83 5.45
N ALA A 154 16.96 7.25 4.53
CA ALA A 154 16.59 8.14 3.41
C ALA A 154 15.49 7.54 2.52
N TYR A 155 15.58 6.24 2.23
CA TYR A 155 14.55 5.52 1.50
C TYR A 155 13.20 5.52 2.24
N TYR A 156 13.20 5.39 3.58
CA TYR A 156 11.97 5.47 4.37
C TYR A 156 11.38 6.88 4.33
N LYS A 157 12.20 7.94 4.37
CA LYS A 157 11.69 9.31 4.21
C LYS A 157 10.94 9.49 2.88
N ALA A 158 11.46 8.92 1.79
CA ALA A 158 10.78 8.97 0.50
C ALA A 158 9.47 8.17 0.50
N LYS A 159 9.46 6.95 1.05
CA LYS A 159 8.23 6.15 1.20
C LYS A 159 7.19 6.85 2.09
N LEU A 160 7.61 7.56 3.14
CA LEU A 160 6.71 8.36 3.97
C LEU A 160 6.16 9.57 3.20
N ALA A 161 6.96 10.21 2.34
CA ALA A 161 6.48 11.30 1.48
C ALA A 161 5.45 10.79 0.46
N ALA A 162 5.67 9.61 -0.12
CA ALA A 162 4.72 8.94 -0.99
C ALA A 162 3.42 8.56 -0.26
N GLU A 163 3.53 8.04 0.97
CA GLU A 163 2.38 7.75 1.85
C GLU A 163 1.54 9.01 2.07
N LYS A 164 2.18 10.14 2.38
CA LYS A 164 1.51 11.44 2.55
C LYS A 164 0.85 11.93 1.26
N ALA A 165 1.45 11.69 0.10
CA ALA A 165 0.87 12.05 -1.19
C ALA A 165 -0.43 11.27 -1.47
N VAL A 166 -0.46 9.98 -1.13
CA VAL A 166 -1.67 9.16 -1.20
C VAL A 166 -2.73 9.69 -0.22
N GLN A 167 -2.35 9.96 1.03
CA GLN A 167 -3.26 10.44 2.08
C GLN A 167 -3.90 11.79 1.75
N ALA A 168 -3.14 12.70 1.16
CA ALA A 168 -3.60 14.03 0.77
C ALA A 168 -4.42 14.03 -0.54
N GLY A 169 -4.38 12.92 -1.30
CA GLY A 169 -5.13 12.78 -2.54
C GLY A 169 -6.63 12.65 -2.33
N ALA A 170 -7.42 13.01 -3.35
CA ALA A 170 -8.88 12.91 -3.32
C ALA A 170 -9.42 11.51 -3.68
N VAL A 171 -8.55 10.57 -4.07
CA VAL A 171 -8.92 9.17 -4.34
C VAL A 171 -9.08 8.44 -3.01
N PRO A 172 -10.21 7.77 -2.73
CA PRO A 172 -10.35 6.95 -1.53
C PRO A 172 -9.25 5.87 -1.46
N TRP A 173 -8.59 5.73 -0.31
CA TRP A 173 -7.37 4.93 -0.22
C TRP A 173 -7.38 3.93 0.93
N THR A 174 -6.52 2.91 0.78
CA THR A 174 -6.11 2.00 1.85
C THR A 174 -4.58 1.94 1.86
N ILE A 175 -3.96 2.17 3.01
CA ILE A 175 -2.51 2.01 3.19
C ILE A 175 -2.24 0.82 4.11
N LEU A 176 -1.37 -0.09 3.65
CA LEU A 176 -0.86 -1.21 4.43
C LEU A 176 0.65 -1.04 4.60
N ARG A 177 1.13 -0.87 5.83
CA ARG A 177 2.56 -0.93 6.14
C ARG A 177 2.94 -2.38 6.40
N ALA A 178 3.86 -2.95 5.61
CA ALA A 178 4.36 -4.32 5.82
C ALA A 178 5.83 -4.31 6.28
N THR A 179 6.24 -5.34 7.01
CA THR A 179 7.65 -5.56 7.37
C THR A 179 8.44 -6.14 6.18
N GLN A 180 9.71 -6.48 6.42
CA GLN A 180 10.66 -6.84 5.37
C GLN A 180 10.28 -8.18 4.72
N PHE A 181 10.15 -8.21 3.39
CA PHE A 181 9.83 -9.47 2.71
C PHE A 181 11.00 -10.45 2.76
N PHE A 182 10.69 -11.72 3.01
CA PHE A 182 11.65 -12.83 2.96
C PHE A 182 12.48 -12.83 1.66
N SER A 183 11.84 -12.66 0.52
CA SER A 183 12.50 -12.62 -0.78
C SER A 183 13.49 -11.45 -0.93
N TYR A 184 13.23 -10.31 -0.28
CA TYR A 184 14.16 -9.17 -0.30
C TYR A 184 15.39 -9.45 0.57
N ILE A 185 15.19 -10.07 1.74
CA ILE A 185 16.29 -10.49 2.61
C ILE A 185 17.16 -11.55 1.93
N ASP A 186 16.55 -12.51 1.23
CA ASP A 186 17.25 -13.53 0.44
C ASP A 186 18.18 -12.90 -0.60
N ILE A 187 17.69 -11.91 -1.38
CA ILE A 187 18.51 -11.16 -2.34
C ILE A 187 19.68 -10.48 -1.62
N LEU A 188 19.42 -9.77 -0.52
CA LEU A 188 20.47 -9.06 0.22
C LEU A 188 21.54 -10.00 0.81
N LEU A 189 21.19 -11.25 1.14
CA LEU A 189 22.13 -12.25 1.64
C LEU A 189 22.87 -12.96 0.51
N ARG A 190 22.23 -13.20 -0.65
CA ARG A 190 22.90 -13.66 -1.88
C ARG A 190 23.98 -12.67 -2.33
N ASP A 191 23.64 -11.39 -2.45
CA ASP A 191 24.59 -10.32 -2.83
C ASP A 191 25.81 -10.32 -1.88
N ARG A 192 25.61 -10.59 -0.57
CA ARG A 192 26.69 -10.68 0.42
C ARG A 192 27.49 -11.98 0.35
N ALA A 193 26.93 -13.05 -0.19
CA ALA A 193 27.62 -14.33 -0.35
C ALA A 193 28.59 -14.34 -1.55
N GLU A 194 28.50 -13.34 -2.43
CA GLU A 194 29.42 -13.15 -3.56
C GLU A 194 30.83 -12.70 -3.12
N VAL A 195 30.96 -12.14 -1.91
CA VAL A 195 32.26 -11.73 -1.33
C VAL A 195 32.83 -12.78 -0.36
N PRO A 196 34.15 -12.81 -0.12
CA PRO A 196 34.78 -13.86 0.70
C PRO A 196 34.29 -13.93 2.15
N VAL A 197 33.83 -12.82 2.72
CA VAL A 197 33.31 -12.71 4.09
C VAL A 197 31.97 -12.01 4.07
N MET A 198 30.94 -12.68 4.60
CA MET A 198 29.61 -12.10 4.76
C MET A 198 29.60 -11.17 5.99
N VAL A 199 29.45 -9.87 5.77
CA VAL A 199 29.30 -8.89 6.85
C VAL A 199 27.83 -8.49 6.99
N VAL A 200 27.28 -8.68 8.19
CA VAL A 200 25.93 -8.25 8.55
C VAL A 200 25.97 -7.27 9.72
N PRO A 201 24.99 -6.34 9.82
CA PRO A 201 24.89 -5.49 10.99
C PRO A 201 24.63 -6.32 12.25
N LYS A 202 25.28 -5.97 13.36
CA LYS A 202 25.07 -6.59 14.66
C LYS A 202 23.83 -6.00 15.35
N GLY A 203 22.94 -6.85 15.83
CA GLY A 203 21.82 -6.50 16.71
C GLY A 203 20.66 -5.79 16.03
N TRP A 204 20.62 -5.70 14.70
CA TRP A 204 19.43 -5.16 14.02
C TRP A 204 18.25 -6.09 14.22
N ARG A 205 17.15 -5.56 14.75
CA ARG A 205 15.90 -6.30 14.96
C ARG A 205 15.01 -6.15 13.73
N LEU A 206 14.61 -7.28 13.17
CA LEU A 206 13.77 -7.40 11.98
C LEU A 206 12.58 -8.32 12.29
N GLN A 207 11.49 -8.18 11.54
CA GLN A 207 10.31 -9.06 11.69
C GLN A 207 9.81 -9.50 10.33
N PRO A 208 10.61 -10.26 9.57
CA PRO A 208 10.35 -10.45 8.17
C PRO A 208 9.14 -11.35 7.91
N VAL A 209 8.52 -11.16 6.74
CA VAL A 209 7.22 -11.74 6.39
C VAL A 209 7.21 -12.31 4.98
N ASP A 210 6.36 -13.31 4.73
CA ASP A 210 6.17 -13.83 3.39
C ASP A 210 5.37 -12.87 2.52
N SER A 211 5.87 -12.60 1.32
CA SER A 211 5.21 -11.74 0.34
C SER A 211 3.86 -12.29 -0.13
N GLY A 212 3.64 -13.61 -0.07
CA GLY A 212 2.36 -14.24 -0.41
C GLY A 212 1.27 -13.93 0.61
N GLU A 213 1.61 -13.95 1.90
CA GLU A 213 0.69 -13.57 2.99
C GLU A 213 0.32 -12.08 2.90
N VAL A 214 1.28 -11.21 2.58
CA VAL A 214 1.00 -9.79 2.34
C VAL A 214 0.16 -9.60 1.07
N ALA A 215 0.41 -10.37 0.01
CA ALA A 215 -0.40 -10.33 -1.20
C ALA A 215 -1.86 -10.74 -0.94
N ALA A 216 -2.09 -11.76 -0.09
CA ALA A 216 -3.44 -12.14 0.34
C ALA A 216 -4.11 -10.98 1.08
N LYS A 217 -3.39 -10.28 1.97
CA LYS A 217 -3.94 -9.11 2.66
C LYS A 217 -4.28 -7.97 1.71
N VAL A 218 -3.43 -7.71 0.72
CA VAL A 218 -3.69 -6.70 -0.31
C VAL A 218 -4.90 -7.07 -1.14
N MET A 219 -5.08 -8.34 -1.50
CA MET A 219 -6.28 -8.82 -2.20
C MET A 219 -7.55 -8.60 -1.37
N GLU A 220 -7.53 -8.86 -0.05
CA GLU A 220 -8.67 -8.50 0.81
C GLU A 220 -8.98 -6.99 0.73
N CYS A 221 -7.95 -6.14 0.71
CA CYS A 221 -8.14 -4.70 0.61
C CYS A 221 -8.87 -4.32 -0.68
N VAL A 222 -8.44 -4.90 -1.81
CA VAL A 222 -9.06 -4.73 -3.13
C VAL A 222 -10.57 -5.07 -3.08
N LEU A 223 -10.94 -6.14 -2.37
CA LEU A 223 -12.34 -6.59 -2.25
C LEU A 223 -13.18 -5.76 -1.27
N THR A 224 -12.57 -5.23 -0.21
CA THR A 224 -13.28 -4.48 0.85
C THR A 224 -13.41 -2.98 0.57
N GLY A 225 -12.70 -2.46 -0.43
CA GLY A 225 -12.65 -1.04 -0.75
C GLY A 225 -11.76 -0.22 0.21
N ALA A 226 -11.91 1.11 0.13
CA ALA A 226 -11.11 2.07 0.89
C ALA A 226 -11.37 2.01 2.40
N ARG A 227 -10.31 1.87 3.20
CA ARG A 227 -10.36 1.75 4.67
C ARG A 227 -9.41 2.66 5.42
N GLY A 228 -8.69 3.55 4.73
CA GLY A 228 -7.68 4.38 5.35
C GLY A 228 -6.44 3.58 5.77
N MET A 229 -5.85 3.94 6.91
CA MET A 229 -4.64 3.28 7.41
C MET A 229 -5.01 1.97 8.11
N LEU A 230 -4.43 0.86 7.66
CA LEU A 230 -4.60 -0.44 8.32
C LEU A 230 -3.57 -0.66 9.44
N PRO A 231 -3.83 -1.60 10.35
CA PRO A 231 -2.80 -2.11 11.25
C PRO A 231 -1.55 -2.57 10.48
N GLU A 232 -0.37 -2.31 11.06
CA GLU A 232 0.91 -2.73 10.50
C GLU A 232 0.96 -4.25 10.32
N PHE A 233 1.46 -4.76 9.20
CA PHE A 233 1.52 -6.19 8.88
C PHE A 233 2.92 -6.76 9.12
N GLY A 234 3.10 -7.41 10.26
CA GLY A 234 4.34 -8.05 10.65
C GLY A 234 4.35 -9.54 10.36
N GLY A 235 5.55 -10.07 10.15
CA GLY A 235 5.78 -11.51 10.16
C GLY A 235 5.59 -12.13 11.55
N PRO A 236 5.66 -13.47 11.65
CA PRO A 236 5.32 -14.18 12.89
C PRO A 236 6.31 -13.89 14.02
N GLU A 237 7.56 -13.59 13.70
CA GLU A 237 8.65 -13.53 14.68
C GLU A 237 9.55 -12.30 14.50
N VAL A 238 9.95 -11.71 15.62
CA VAL A 238 11.04 -10.72 15.65
C VAL A 238 12.33 -11.49 15.84
N THR A 239 13.29 -11.23 14.98
CA THR A 239 14.59 -11.90 14.95
C THR A 239 15.70 -10.87 14.71
N THR A 240 16.95 -11.33 14.66
CA THR A 240 18.08 -10.46 14.37
C THR A 240 18.69 -10.74 13.00
N SER A 241 19.39 -9.76 12.45
CA SER A 241 20.16 -9.90 11.20
C SER A 241 21.14 -11.08 11.23
N GLU A 242 21.75 -11.36 12.38
CA GLU A 242 22.65 -12.51 12.56
C GLU A 242 21.92 -13.84 12.43
N LEU A 243 20.80 -14.01 13.15
CA LEU A 243 20.04 -15.26 13.13
C LEU A 243 19.44 -15.52 11.73
N LEU A 244 18.97 -14.46 11.05
CA LEU A 244 18.51 -14.56 9.67
C LEU A 244 19.61 -15.04 8.73
N ALA A 245 20.81 -14.45 8.84
CA ALA A 245 21.96 -14.81 8.02
C ALA A 245 22.47 -16.22 8.33
N GLN A 246 22.49 -16.63 9.60
CA GLN A 246 22.85 -17.99 10.02
C GLN A 246 21.89 -19.03 9.46
N ALA A 247 20.58 -18.82 9.62
CA ALA A 247 19.55 -19.71 9.06
C ALA A 247 19.64 -19.79 7.53
N TRP A 248 19.87 -18.66 6.86
CA TRP A 248 20.04 -18.60 5.41
C TRP A 248 21.26 -19.39 4.92
N LYS A 249 22.39 -19.25 5.60
CA LYS A 249 23.63 -20.00 5.28
C LYS A 249 23.41 -21.50 5.43
N ALA A 250 22.76 -21.92 6.52
CA ALA A 250 22.47 -23.33 6.77
C ALA A 250 21.58 -23.92 5.67
N ALA A 251 20.52 -23.21 5.28
CA ALA A 251 19.60 -23.65 4.24
C ALA A 251 20.20 -23.69 2.82
N HIS A 252 21.20 -22.87 2.53
CA HIS A 252 21.87 -22.82 1.23
C HIS A 252 23.25 -23.51 1.19
N ALA A 253 23.65 -24.19 2.26
CA ALA A 253 24.98 -24.79 2.41
C ALA A 253 26.15 -23.81 2.12
N VAL A 254 26.00 -22.54 2.54
CA VAL A 254 27.03 -21.52 2.33
C VAL A 254 28.03 -21.52 3.49
N HIS A 255 29.29 -21.84 3.21
CA HIS A 255 30.35 -21.96 4.21
C HIS A 255 31.19 -20.69 4.44
N ARG A 256 30.88 -19.58 3.77
CA ARG A 256 31.60 -18.30 3.95
C ARG A 256 31.59 -17.84 5.41
N PRO A 257 32.68 -17.28 5.97
CA PRO A 257 32.65 -16.68 7.30
C PRO A 257 31.56 -15.61 7.42
N LEU A 258 30.80 -15.63 8.52
CA LEU A 258 29.77 -14.64 8.82
C LEU A 258 30.25 -13.79 10.00
N VAL A 259 30.38 -12.49 9.78
CA VAL A 259 30.83 -11.53 10.79
C VAL A 259 29.71 -10.52 11.05
N ALA A 260 29.29 -10.42 12.31
CA ALA A 260 28.34 -9.42 12.76
C ALA A 260 29.09 -8.22 13.38
N LEU A 261 29.04 -7.06 12.72
CA LEU A 261 29.72 -5.84 13.17
C LEU A 261 28.72 -4.79 13.63
N PRO A 262 29.00 -4.01 14.68
CA PRO A 262 28.18 -2.87 15.03
C PRO A 262 28.28 -1.79 13.94
N PHE A 263 27.14 -1.35 13.41
CA PHE A 263 27.10 -0.23 12.46
C PHE A 263 26.80 1.06 13.24
N PRO A 264 27.59 2.14 13.06
CA PRO A 264 27.33 3.40 13.75
C PRO A 264 26.11 4.13 13.16
N GLY A 265 25.62 5.14 13.88
CA GLY A 265 24.62 6.08 13.38
C GLY A 265 23.17 5.81 13.81
N ARG A 266 22.32 6.80 13.55
CA ARG A 266 20.93 6.83 14.04
C ARG A 266 20.05 5.74 13.44
N VAL A 267 20.28 5.37 12.17
CA VAL A 267 19.56 4.28 11.50
C VAL A 267 19.80 2.96 12.20
N SER A 268 21.07 2.60 12.40
CA SER A 268 21.45 1.36 13.09
C SER A 268 20.88 1.29 14.50
N ARG A 269 20.95 2.39 15.26
CA ARG A 269 20.33 2.48 16.58
C ARG A 269 18.81 2.27 16.55
N ALA A 270 18.11 2.86 15.58
CA ALA A 270 16.67 2.71 15.45
C ALA A 270 16.26 1.28 15.08
N LEU A 271 17.00 0.64 14.16
CA LEU A 271 16.78 -0.76 13.79
C LEU A 271 17.12 -1.71 14.94
N GLY A 272 18.19 -1.45 15.70
CA GLY A 272 18.53 -2.23 16.89
C GLY A 272 17.46 -2.16 18.00
N LYS A 273 16.73 -1.04 18.09
CA LYS A 273 15.58 -0.89 18.99
C LYS A 273 14.28 -1.51 18.45
N GLY A 274 14.30 -2.14 17.27
CA GLY A 274 13.10 -2.70 16.64
C GLY A 274 12.21 -1.67 15.94
N GLY A 275 12.74 -0.51 15.57
CA GLY A 275 11.97 0.57 14.93
C GLY A 275 11.26 0.15 13.63
N ALA A 276 11.76 -0.88 12.94
CA ALA A 276 11.17 -1.46 11.73
C ALA A 276 10.40 -2.78 11.98
N THR A 277 9.88 -2.95 13.20
CA THR A 277 9.07 -4.10 13.62
C THR A 277 7.72 -3.61 14.18
N CYS A 278 6.75 -4.52 14.23
CA CYS A 278 5.41 -4.37 14.81
C CYS A 278 5.04 -5.66 15.58
N PRO A 279 5.66 -5.92 16.74
CA PRO A 279 5.51 -7.19 17.47
C PRO A 279 4.09 -7.47 17.95
N ASP A 280 3.24 -6.44 18.05
CA ASP A 280 1.84 -6.57 18.45
C ASP A 280 0.92 -6.98 17.28
N ASN A 281 1.42 -6.91 16.03
CA ASN A 281 0.65 -7.20 14.82
C ASN A 281 1.30 -8.32 13.98
N ARG A 282 1.34 -9.53 14.55
CA ARG A 282 1.92 -10.74 13.92
C ARG A 282 0.88 -11.44 13.04
N PHE A 283 0.59 -10.86 11.88
CA PHE A 283 -0.38 -11.44 10.95
C PHE A 283 0.22 -12.51 10.04
N GLY A 284 1.52 -12.43 9.73
CA GLY A 284 2.23 -13.49 9.02
C GLY A 284 2.35 -14.75 9.88
N ARG A 285 2.24 -15.91 9.23
CA ARG A 285 2.22 -17.23 9.86
C ARG A 285 3.45 -18.05 9.48
N ILE A 286 4.04 -17.77 8.32
CA ILE A 286 5.22 -18.49 7.83
C ILE A 286 6.47 -17.87 8.44
N SER A 287 7.23 -18.66 9.19
CA SER A 287 8.55 -18.25 9.73
C SER A 287 9.62 -18.21 8.64
N TRP A 288 10.73 -17.53 8.92
CA TRP A 288 11.86 -17.46 7.98
C TRP A 288 12.42 -18.86 7.68
N THR A 289 12.54 -19.71 8.70
CA THR A 289 13.05 -21.08 8.55
C THR A 289 12.11 -21.97 7.72
N GLN A 290 10.79 -21.87 7.94
CA GLN A 290 9.80 -22.57 7.11
C GLN A 290 9.85 -22.08 5.66
N TRP A 291 9.98 -20.77 5.44
CA TRP A 291 10.12 -20.22 4.10
C TRP A 291 11.41 -20.71 3.43
N MET A 292 12.52 -20.76 4.16
CA MET A 292 13.77 -21.36 3.67
C MET A 292 13.60 -22.84 3.28
N ALA A 293 12.78 -23.59 4.02
CA ALA A 293 12.42 -24.99 3.72
C ALA A 293 11.38 -25.15 2.59
N GLY A 294 10.92 -24.06 1.97
CA GLY A 294 10.04 -24.10 0.80
C GLY A 294 8.58 -23.71 1.07
N ALA A 295 8.17 -23.44 2.31
CA ALA A 295 6.81 -22.98 2.60
C ALA A 295 6.52 -21.63 1.91
N ARG A 296 5.35 -21.50 1.30
CA ARG A 296 4.90 -20.26 0.63
C ARG A 296 3.45 -19.98 1.03
N GLY A 297 3.15 -18.70 1.28
CA GLY A 297 1.77 -18.23 1.44
C GLY A 297 1.15 -17.92 0.10
#